data_AF-A0A2P4YSX8-F1
#
_entry.id   AF-A0A2P4YSX8-F1
#
_cell.length_a   1.000
_cell.length_b   1.000
_cell.length_c   1.000
_cell.angle_alpha   90.00
_cell.angle_beta   90.00
_cell.angle_gamma   90.00
#
_symmetry.space_group_name_H-M   'P 1'
#
loop_
_entity.id
_entity.type
_entity.pdbx_description
1 polymer ?
#
loop_
_entity_poly.entity_id
_entity_poly.type
_entity_poly.pdbx_seq_one_letter_code
_entity_poly.pdbx_strand_id
1 'polypeptide(L)'
;MGFNFVGTIQTRRRGWCKQIEFPFKKRPEAVPRGEFKMAVANSNPGLVAVAWADSKAVYFLGSQVSVEATTVQRREKNGSISSVPCPALVEEYQRYMGGVDRHDQLRLQSYSMQLSTRFAKYYKGLFLGLVDMVFVNAYIVFSHAEEKKRSKKKKNSHFVFLSNLHQQLISESESSFTQASATGMVTTSSTRQTDESAAPSIDHKLIQNVGTRENGEKKTKRVRQRQCKVCSYYKPTDKKRGGTSMYYCPACSVKLKGRLTLCNKERRVCSGRPAYSRSWLSDGVEALLGKEWKLY
;
A
#
# COMPACT_ATOMS: atom_id res chain seq x y z
N MET A 1 9.44 -1.04 10.47
CA MET A 1 8.78 -0.29 9.38
C MET A 1 8.00 0.84 10.02
N GLY A 2 8.41 2.09 9.85
CA GLY A 2 7.86 3.27 10.55
C GLY A 2 6.61 3.84 9.88
N PHE A 3 5.55 3.03 9.79
CA PHE A 3 4.24 3.50 9.33
C PHE A 3 3.33 3.75 10.52
N ASN A 4 2.76 4.95 10.58
CA ASN A 4 1.71 5.29 11.54
C ASN A 4 0.36 4.87 10.96
N PHE A 5 -0.57 4.50 11.82
CA PHE A 5 -1.93 4.16 11.43
C PHE A 5 -2.91 4.80 12.38
N VAL A 6 -4.06 5.19 11.84
CA VAL A 6 -5.22 5.67 12.59
C VAL A 6 -6.45 5.04 11.97
N GLY A 7 -7.31 4.45 12.78
CA GLY A 7 -8.52 3.83 12.28
C GLY A 7 -9.56 3.59 13.36
N THR A 8 -10.79 3.36 12.92
CA THR A 8 -11.85 2.87 13.80
C THR A 8 -11.67 1.38 14.06
N ILE A 9 -12.06 0.93 15.26
CA ILE A 9 -11.95 -0.47 15.65
C ILE A 9 -13.29 -1.00 16.17
N GLN A 10 -13.57 -2.26 15.87
CA GLN A 10 -14.69 -2.98 16.43
C GLN A 10 -14.33 -3.52 17.81
N THR A 11 -15.16 -3.29 18.82
CA THR A 11 -14.88 -3.69 20.21
C THR A 11 -14.80 -5.21 20.43
N ARG A 12 -15.34 -6.01 19.51
CA ARG A 12 -15.27 -7.48 19.56
C ARG A 12 -13.91 -8.06 19.17
N ARG A 13 -12.94 -7.22 18.77
CA ARG A 13 -11.60 -7.66 18.40
C ARG A 13 -10.84 -8.14 19.65
N ARG A 14 -10.06 -9.22 19.50
CA ARG A 14 -9.17 -9.71 20.57
C ARG A 14 -8.11 -8.64 20.87
N GLY A 15 -7.74 -8.51 22.14
CA GLY A 15 -6.78 -7.49 22.62
C GLY A 15 -7.37 -6.08 22.80
N TRP A 16 -8.66 -5.87 22.50
CA TRP A 16 -9.32 -4.59 22.73
C TRP A 16 -9.50 -4.30 24.24
N CYS A 17 -9.26 -3.05 24.64
CA CYS A 17 -9.40 -2.61 26.03
C CYS A 17 -10.87 -2.37 26.38
N LYS A 18 -11.50 -3.32 27.10
CA LYS A 18 -12.90 -3.19 27.54
C LYS A 18 -13.13 -2.09 28.58
N GLN A 19 -12.08 -1.65 29.29
CA GLN A 19 -12.19 -0.66 30.36
C GLN A 19 -12.53 0.75 29.87
N ILE A 20 -12.19 1.06 28.61
CA ILE A 20 -12.51 2.35 27.99
C ILE A 20 -13.87 2.33 27.27
N GLU A 21 -14.57 1.20 27.24
CA GLU A 21 -15.89 1.13 26.60
C GLU A 21 -16.90 1.99 27.34
N PHE A 22 -17.70 2.73 26.56
CA PHE A 22 -18.87 3.41 27.12
C PHE A 22 -20.00 2.38 27.31
N PRO A 23 -20.79 2.48 28.39
CA PRO A 23 -21.92 1.56 28.64
C PRO A 23 -23.09 1.78 27.67
N PHE A 24 -22.98 2.73 26.74
CA PHE A 24 -24.03 3.13 25.82
C PHE A 24 -23.54 3.11 24.37
N LYS A 25 -24.46 2.84 23.43
CA LYS A 25 -24.21 2.98 21.99
C LYS A 25 -24.54 4.38 21.48
N LYS A 26 -25.65 4.96 21.93
CA LYS A 26 -26.05 6.36 21.67
C LYS A 26 -25.74 7.16 22.92
N ARG A 27 -25.17 8.36 22.77
CA ARG A 27 -24.77 9.19 23.91
C ARG A 27 -26.03 9.69 24.67
N PRO A 28 -26.14 9.44 25.99
CA PRO A 28 -27.15 10.05 26.85
C PRO A 28 -26.93 11.56 26.99
N GLU A 29 -27.97 12.33 27.31
CA GLU A 29 -27.84 13.79 27.48
C GLU A 29 -26.93 14.18 28.65
N ALA A 30 -26.90 13.37 29.72
CA ALA A 30 -26.05 13.58 30.89
C ALA A 30 -24.54 13.48 30.59
N VAL A 31 -24.15 12.82 29.50
CA VAL A 31 -22.74 12.67 29.12
C VAL A 31 -22.38 13.85 28.21
N PRO A 32 -21.41 14.70 28.59
CA PRO A 32 -20.97 15.81 27.75
C PRO A 32 -20.47 15.29 26.41
N ARG A 33 -20.85 15.98 25.33
CA ARG A 33 -20.39 15.62 23.99
C ARG A 33 -18.90 15.93 23.87
N GLY A 34 -18.15 14.99 23.30
CA GLY A 34 -16.72 15.10 23.13
C GLY A 34 -15.90 14.49 24.27
N GLU A 35 -16.56 13.95 25.31
CA GLU A 35 -15.90 13.15 26.34
C GLU A 35 -15.16 11.96 25.69
N PHE A 36 -13.94 11.70 26.16
CA PHE A 36 -13.16 10.58 25.68
C PHE A 36 -12.43 9.89 26.82
N LYS A 37 -12.15 8.61 26.61
CA LYS A 37 -11.30 7.77 27.47
C LYS A 37 -10.17 7.23 26.61
N MET A 38 -8.98 7.10 27.17
CA MET A 38 -7.86 6.53 26.43
C MET A 38 -7.16 5.42 27.21
N ALA A 39 -6.53 4.54 26.46
CA ALA A 39 -5.67 3.51 27.01
C ALA A 39 -4.46 3.33 26.11
N VAL A 40 -3.29 3.14 26.73
CA VAL A 40 -2.03 2.86 26.03
C VAL A 40 -1.66 1.40 26.25
N ALA A 41 -1.26 0.69 25.21
CA ALA A 41 -0.91 -0.72 25.35
C ALA A 41 0.41 -0.85 26.13
N ASN A 42 0.43 -1.75 27.12
CA ASN A 42 1.60 -2.06 27.91
C ASN A 42 2.66 -2.79 27.08
N SER A 43 2.23 -3.62 26.13
CA SER A 43 3.11 -4.33 25.20
C SER A 43 3.76 -3.43 24.15
N ASN A 44 3.10 -2.31 23.81
CA ASN A 44 3.59 -1.34 22.84
C ASN A 44 3.09 0.07 23.22
N PRO A 45 3.92 0.89 23.90
CA PRO A 45 3.54 2.25 24.28
C PRO A 45 3.18 3.15 23.10
N GLY A 46 3.61 2.79 21.88
CA GLY A 46 3.22 3.49 20.68
C GLY A 46 1.79 3.19 20.22
N LEU A 47 1.06 2.25 20.84
CA LEU A 47 -0.30 1.87 20.47
C LEU A 47 -1.31 2.45 21.46
N VAL A 48 -2.24 3.26 20.94
CA VAL A 48 -3.26 3.94 21.74
C VAL A 48 -4.65 3.55 21.28
N ALA A 49 -5.50 3.19 22.23
CA ALA A 49 -6.92 2.99 22.07
C ALA A 49 -7.69 4.19 22.63
N VAL A 50 -8.66 4.69 21.87
CA VAL A 50 -9.48 5.85 22.27
C VAL A 50 -10.95 5.51 22.11
N ALA A 51 -11.74 5.84 23.13
CA ALA A 51 -13.20 5.86 23.05
C ALA A 51 -13.64 7.32 23.07
N TRP A 52 -14.44 7.75 22.09
CA TRP A 52 -14.93 9.13 21.97
C TRP A 52 -16.47 9.16 21.90
N ALA A 53 -17.09 10.00 22.72
CA ALA A 53 -18.52 10.14 22.84
C ALA A 53 -19.05 11.34 22.03
N ASP A 54 -19.50 11.08 20.81
CA ASP A 54 -20.18 12.08 19.97
C ASP A 54 -21.71 11.89 20.02
N SER A 55 -22.40 11.65 18.91
CA SER A 55 -23.81 11.22 18.91
C SER A 55 -23.93 9.75 19.33
N LYS A 56 -22.87 9.00 19.11
CA LYS A 56 -22.68 7.59 19.46
C LYS A 56 -21.27 7.43 20.02
N ALA A 57 -21.07 6.36 20.78
CA ALA A 57 -19.72 5.95 21.16
C ALA A 57 -18.97 5.45 19.91
N VAL A 58 -17.79 6.01 19.65
CA VAL A 58 -16.90 5.62 18.56
C VAL A 58 -15.56 5.21 19.14
N TYR A 59 -14.99 4.13 18.62
CA TYR A 59 -13.77 3.53 19.12
C TYR A 59 -12.68 3.59 18.05
N PHE A 60 -11.50 4.01 18.46
CA PHE A 60 -10.35 4.19 17.60
C PHE A 60 -9.13 3.44 18.13
N LEU A 61 -8.26 3.09 17.20
CA LEU A 61 -6.93 2.58 17.46
C LEU A 61 -5.94 3.34 16.58
N GLY A 62 -4.85 3.82 17.18
CA GLY A 62 -3.80 4.50 16.46
C GLY A 62 -2.41 4.13 16.94
N SER A 63 -1.41 4.31 16.07
CA SER A 63 0.00 4.16 16.43
C SER A 63 0.80 5.46 16.28
N GLN A 64 1.62 5.77 17.28
CA GLN A 64 2.49 6.94 17.34
C GLN A 64 1.73 8.25 17.09
N VAL A 65 0.51 8.34 17.60
CA VAL A 65 -0.41 9.48 17.40
C VAL A 65 -0.46 10.34 18.64
N SER A 66 -0.55 11.66 18.46
CA SER A 66 -0.88 12.57 19.54
C SER A 66 -2.33 12.37 19.99
N VAL A 67 -2.56 12.44 21.31
CA VAL A 67 -3.89 12.39 21.93
C VAL A 67 -4.20 13.72 22.63
N GLU A 68 -3.48 14.78 22.26
CA GLU A 68 -3.74 16.13 22.76
C GLU A 68 -5.20 16.52 22.49
N ALA A 69 -5.78 17.25 23.44
CA ALA A 69 -7.14 17.74 23.29
C ALA A 69 -7.17 18.80 22.17
N THR A 70 -7.91 18.49 21.11
CA THR A 70 -8.21 19.40 20.01
C THR A 70 -9.72 19.54 19.85
N THR A 71 -10.14 20.22 18.78
CA THR A 71 -11.56 20.40 18.48
C THR A 71 -11.83 20.13 17.01
N VAL A 72 -12.92 19.42 16.73
CA VAL A 72 -13.42 19.22 15.37
C VAL A 72 -14.68 20.03 15.14
N GLN A 73 -14.78 20.62 13.94
CA GLN A 73 -16.01 21.28 13.50
C GLN A 73 -17.05 20.25 13.10
N ARG A 74 -18.27 20.44 13.58
CA ARG A 74 -19.41 19.59 13.29
C ARG A 74 -20.55 20.42 12.75
N ARG A 75 -21.21 19.92 11.71
CA ARG A 75 -22.48 20.46 11.25
C ARG A 75 -23.64 19.79 12.01
N GLU A 76 -24.41 20.59 12.73
CA GLU A 76 -25.61 20.14 13.41
C GLU A 76 -26.80 20.01 12.44
N LYS A 77 -27.88 19.36 12.89
CA LYS A 77 -29.07 19.11 12.05
C LYS A 77 -29.75 20.37 11.55
N ASN A 78 -29.66 21.46 12.32
CA ASN A 78 -30.16 22.79 11.97
C ASN A 78 -29.23 23.55 10.99
N GLY A 79 -28.13 22.92 10.54
CA GLY A 79 -27.15 23.52 9.63
C GLY A 79 -26.08 24.38 10.31
N SER A 80 -26.20 24.65 11.62
CA SER A 80 -25.19 25.41 12.38
C SER A 80 -23.91 24.60 12.55
N ILE A 81 -22.78 25.30 12.69
CA ILE A 81 -21.48 24.67 12.94
C ILE A 81 -21.17 24.77 14.44
N SER A 82 -20.97 23.62 15.09
CA SER A 82 -20.54 23.52 16.48
C SER A 82 -19.10 23.03 16.55
N SER A 83 -18.38 23.43 17.62
CA SER A 83 -17.05 22.91 17.93
C SER A 83 -17.18 21.86 19.01
N VAL A 84 -16.66 20.65 18.76
CA VAL A 84 -16.72 19.53 19.69
C VAL A 84 -15.31 19.15 20.12
N PRO A 85 -15.02 19.03 21.43
CA PRO A 85 -13.72 18.58 21.89
C PRO A 85 -13.48 17.13 21.46
N CYS A 86 -12.27 16.85 21.00
CA CYS A 86 -11.84 15.53 20.59
C CYS A 86 -10.33 15.37 20.76
N PRO A 87 -9.82 14.15 20.91
CA PRO A 87 -8.38 13.95 20.84
C PRO A 87 -7.87 14.15 19.40
N ALA A 88 -6.63 14.63 19.25
CA ALA A 88 -5.97 14.88 17.95
C ALA A 88 -6.03 13.69 16.99
N LEU A 89 -5.99 12.46 17.52
CA LEU A 89 -6.21 11.22 16.78
C LEU A 89 -7.52 11.22 15.97
N VAL A 90 -8.62 11.72 16.55
CA VAL A 90 -9.93 11.78 15.90
C VAL A 90 -9.94 12.83 14.80
N GLU A 91 -9.28 13.96 15.03
CA GLU A 91 -9.12 15.01 14.02
C GLU A 91 -8.33 14.48 12.80
N GLU A 92 -7.21 13.80 13.04
CA GLU A 92 -6.39 13.20 11.99
C GLU A 92 -7.18 12.16 11.19
N TYR A 93 -7.93 11.29 11.88
CA TYR A 93 -8.82 10.33 11.24
C TYR A 93 -9.84 11.03 10.34
N GLN A 94 -10.56 12.03 10.87
CA GLN A 94 -11.59 12.75 10.13
C GLN A 94 -11.03 13.48 8.90
N ARG A 95 -9.80 14.01 9.02
CA ARG A 95 -9.10 14.71 7.94
C ARG A 95 -8.77 13.80 6.77
N TYR A 96 -8.36 12.55 7.03
CA TYR A 96 -7.82 11.66 5.99
C TYR A 96 -8.72 10.49 5.59
N MET A 97 -9.71 10.08 6.41
CA MET A 97 -10.54 8.88 6.14
C MET A 97 -11.26 8.92 4.79
N GLY A 98 -11.62 10.11 4.29
CA GLY A 98 -12.37 10.28 3.06
C GLY A 98 -11.54 10.29 1.77
N GLY A 99 -10.22 10.03 1.84
CA GLY A 99 -9.35 10.08 0.66
C GLY A 99 -9.78 9.11 -0.44
N VAL A 100 -10.10 7.86 -0.06
CA VAL A 100 -10.55 6.82 -0.99
C VAL A 100 -11.94 7.15 -1.54
N ASP A 101 -12.88 7.52 -0.66
CA ASP A 101 -14.24 7.86 -1.05
C ASP A 101 -14.27 9.07 -2.00
N ARG A 102 -13.42 10.08 -1.78
CA ARG A 102 -13.30 11.24 -2.68
C ARG A 102 -12.73 10.85 -4.04
N HIS A 103 -11.73 9.97 -4.07
CA HIS A 103 -11.20 9.45 -5.33
C HIS A 103 -12.27 8.66 -6.08
N ASP A 104 -13.00 7.78 -5.39
CA ASP A 104 -14.07 7.00 -5.99
C ASP A 104 -15.26 7.88 -6.42
N GLN A 105 -15.56 8.94 -5.67
CA GLN A 105 -16.56 9.94 -6.05
C GLN A 105 -16.19 10.63 -7.36
N LEU A 106 -14.93 11.09 -7.51
CA LEU A 106 -14.44 11.67 -8.77
C LEU A 106 -14.54 10.68 -9.93
N ARG A 107 -14.22 9.41 -9.67
CA ARG A 107 -14.29 8.33 -10.64
C ARG A 107 -15.72 8.04 -11.10
N LEU A 108 -16.66 7.88 -10.17
CA LEU A 108 -18.02 7.41 -10.45
C LEU A 108 -18.99 8.53 -10.85
N GLN A 109 -18.87 9.73 -10.27
CA GLN A 109 -19.85 10.81 -10.49
C GLN A 109 -19.58 11.63 -11.76
N SER A 110 -18.39 11.51 -12.34
CA SER A 110 -17.95 12.39 -13.43
C SER A 110 -17.52 11.58 -14.64
N TYR A 111 -18.42 10.80 -15.24
CA TYR A 111 -18.17 10.09 -16.52
C TYR A 111 -17.37 8.77 -16.41
N SER A 112 -17.74 7.86 -15.49
CA SER A 112 -17.14 6.52 -15.44
C SER A 112 -17.48 5.70 -16.70
N MET A 113 -16.45 5.27 -17.43
CA MET A 113 -16.60 4.36 -18.56
C MET A 113 -16.97 2.95 -18.12
N GLN A 114 -16.51 2.53 -16.94
CA GLN A 114 -16.86 1.24 -16.37
C GLN A 114 -18.36 1.12 -16.10
N LEU A 115 -19.01 2.21 -15.67
CA LEU A 115 -20.45 2.22 -15.42
C LEU A 115 -21.27 2.45 -16.69
N SER A 116 -20.73 3.15 -17.68
CA SER A 116 -21.47 3.47 -18.92
C SER A 116 -21.61 2.29 -19.88
N THR A 117 -20.77 1.26 -19.74
CA THR A 117 -20.75 0.11 -20.65
C THR A 117 -20.81 -1.21 -19.91
N ARG A 118 -21.72 -2.10 -20.34
CA ARG A 118 -21.84 -3.46 -19.79
C ARG A 118 -21.28 -4.46 -20.78
N PHE A 119 -20.27 -5.22 -20.34
CA PHE A 119 -19.71 -6.33 -21.11
C PHE A 119 -20.09 -7.68 -20.52
N ALA A 120 -20.27 -8.69 -21.39
CA ALA A 120 -20.47 -10.07 -20.96
C ALA A 120 -19.25 -10.66 -20.22
N LYS A 121 -18.04 -10.17 -20.52
CA LYS A 121 -16.78 -10.64 -19.93
C LYS A 121 -16.27 -9.63 -18.90
N TYR A 122 -16.10 -10.04 -17.64
CA TYR A 122 -15.79 -9.16 -16.51
C TYR A 122 -14.49 -8.35 -16.67
N TYR A 123 -13.46 -8.92 -17.31
CA TYR A 123 -12.16 -8.26 -17.44
C TYR A 123 -12.22 -6.98 -18.29
N LYS A 124 -13.20 -6.86 -19.20
CA LYS A 124 -13.39 -5.64 -19.99
C LYS A 124 -13.83 -4.47 -19.10
N GLY A 125 -14.75 -4.75 -18.16
CA GLY A 125 -15.16 -3.76 -17.15
C GLY A 125 -14.01 -3.42 -16.19
N LEU A 126 -13.20 -4.40 -15.80
CA LEU A 126 -11.99 -4.16 -14.99
C LEU A 126 -11.01 -3.24 -15.71
N PHE A 127 -10.77 -3.46 -17.00
CA PHE A 127 -9.90 -2.61 -17.82
C PHE A 127 -10.42 -1.17 -17.85
N LEU A 128 -11.71 -0.94 -18.12
CA LEU A 128 -12.27 0.41 -18.08
C LEU A 128 -12.16 1.06 -16.70
N GLY A 129 -12.30 0.27 -15.62
CA GLY A 129 -12.06 0.77 -14.26
C GLY A 129 -10.64 1.26 -14.02
N LEU A 130 -9.64 0.60 -14.64
CA LEU A 130 -8.26 1.06 -14.61
C LEU A 130 -8.06 2.34 -15.42
N VAL A 131 -8.72 2.48 -16.58
CA VAL A 131 -8.65 3.71 -17.36
C VAL A 131 -9.32 4.87 -16.63
N ASP A 132 -10.48 4.64 -15.99
CA ASP A 132 -11.14 5.63 -15.13
C ASP A 132 -10.19 6.10 -13.99
N MET A 133 -9.45 5.19 -13.36
CA MET A 133 -8.42 5.53 -12.36
C MET A 133 -7.27 6.37 -12.93
N VAL A 134 -6.81 6.05 -14.16
CA VAL A 134 -5.76 6.82 -14.85
C VAL A 134 -6.22 8.25 -15.09
N PHE A 135 -7.46 8.47 -15.54
CA PHE A 135 -7.98 9.82 -15.77
C PHE A 135 -8.11 10.64 -14.48
N VAL A 136 -8.58 10.03 -13.38
CA VAL A 136 -8.61 10.72 -12.08
C VAL A 136 -7.20 11.10 -11.61
N ASN A 137 -6.23 10.19 -11.73
CA ASN A 137 -4.83 10.49 -11.38
C ASN A 137 -4.23 11.59 -12.26
N ALA A 138 -4.49 11.56 -13.57
CA ALA A 138 -4.05 12.60 -14.51
C ALA A 138 -4.65 13.97 -14.14
N TYR A 139 -5.93 14.00 -13.78
CA TYR A 139 -6.59 15.22 -13.30
C TYR A 139 -5.99 15.75 -12.01
N ILE A 140 -5.68 14.89 -11.03
CA ILE A 140 -5.05 15.31 -9.76
C ILE A 140 -3.69 15.96 -10.05
N VAL A 141 -2.87 15.35 -10.90
CA VAL A 141 -1.55 15.89 -11.29
C VAL A 141 -1.73 17.22 -12.05
N PHE A 142 -2.66 17.29 -12.99
CA PHE A 142 -2.95 18.50 -13.74
C PHE A 142 -3.43 19.64 -12.83
N SER A 143 -4.37 19.36 -11.91
CA SER A 143 -4.88 20.34 -10.95
C SER A 143 -3.75 20.89 -10.09
N HIS A 144 -2.85 20.03 -9.60
CA HIS A 144 -1.71 20.46 -8.79
C HIS A 144 -0.68 21.26 -9.62
N ALA A 145 -0.48 20.91 -10.89
CA ALA A 145 0.40 21.68 -11.79
C ALA A 145 -0.17 23.07 -12.10
N GLU A 146 -1.48 23.17 -12.33
CA GLU A 146 -2.18 24.44 -12.54
C GLU A 146 -2.17 25.33 -11.29
N GLU A 147 -2.37 24.76 -10.10
CA GLU A 147 -2.29 25.47 -8.82
C GLU A 147 -0.91 26.11 -8.60
N LYS A 148 0.18 25.42 -9.00
CA LYS A 148 1.54 25.97 -8.93
C LYS A 148 1.81 27.08 -9.94
N LYS A 149 1.20 27.02 -11.14
CA LYS A 149 1.43 27.98 -12.23
C LYS A 149 0.56 29.23 -12.14
N ARG A 150 -0.65 29.11 -11.60
CA ARG A 150 -1.64 30.19 -11.56
C ARG A 150 -1.99 30.54 -10.12
N SER A 151 -1.32 31.55 -9.58
CA SER A 151 -1.48 31.97 -8.18
C SER A 151 -2.89 32.45 -7.81
N LYS A 152 -3.83 32.71 -8.75
CA LYS A 152 -5.17 33.26 -8.44
C LYS A 152 -6.34 32.88 -9.39
N LYS A 153 -6.23 31.92 -10.31
CA LYS A 153 -7.37 31.57 -11.21
C LYS A 153 -8.21 30.39 -10.72
N LYS A 154 -9.52 30.41 -11.03
CA LYS A 154 -10.49 29.35 -10.71
C LYS A 154 -9.97 27.98 -11.16
N LYS A 155 -10.12 26.97 -10.30
CA LYS A 155 -9.80 25.57 -10.63
C LYS A 155 -10.57 25.18 -11.89
N ASN A 156 -9.88 24.62 -12.88
CA ASN A 156 -10.55 24.06 -14.05
C ASN A 156 -11.49 22.95 -13.57
N SER A 157 -12.77 23.03 -13.95
CA SER A 157 -13.73 21.97 -13.61
C SER A 157 -13.24 20.64 -14.18
N HIS A 158 -13.43 19.56 -13.42
CA HIS A 158 -13.09 18.20 -13.84
C HIS A 158 -13.65 17.86 -15.23
N PHE A 159 -14.87 18.34 -15.53
CA PHE A 159 -15.50 18.22 -16.84
C PHE A 159 -14.70 18.89 -17.97
N VAL A 160 -14.19 20.10 -17.75
CA VAL A 160 -13.43 20.85 -18.76
C VAL A 160 -12.11 20.13 -19.06
N PHE A 161 -11.44 19.63 -18.02
CA PHE A 161 -10.23 18.81 -18.19
C PHE A 161 -10.50 17.57 -19.04
N LEU A 162 -11.53 16.79 -18.70
CA LEU A 162 -11.89 15.59 -19.45
C LEU A 162 -12.32 15.91 -20.88
N SER A 163 -13.05 17.00 -21.11
CA SER A 163 -13.49 17.40 -22.45
C SER A 163 -12.30 17.73 -23.35
N ASN A 164 -11.33 18.49 -22.85
CA ASN A 164 -10.11 18.81 -23.57
C ASN A 164 -9.26 17.56 -23.84
N LEU A 165 -9.16 16.67 -22.85
CA LEU A 165 -8.44 15.41 -22.98
C LEU A 165 -9.08 14.51 -24.05
N HIS A 166 -10.40 14.41 -24.08
CA HIS A 166 -11.12 13.65 -25.11
C HIS A 166 -10.87 14.22 -26.50
N GLN A 167 -10.93 15.56 -26.67
CA GLN A 167 -10.63 16.19 -27.95
C GLN A 167 -9.20 15.90 -28.42
N GLN A 168 -8.22 15.96 -27.52
CA GLN A 168 -6.82 15.63 -27.83
C GLN A 168 -6.69 14.17 -28.27
N LEU A 169 -7.25 13.23 -27.50
CA LEU A 169 -7.19 11.80 -27.81
C LEU A 169 -7.88 11.44 -29.14
N ILE A 170 -8.94 12.15 -29.53
CA ILE A 170 -9.62 11.97 -30.82
C ILE A 170 -8.76 12.53 -31.97
N SER A 171 -8.02 13.62 -31.72
CA SER A 171 -7.16 14.24 -32.74
C SER A 171 -5.84 13.50 -32.98
N GLU A 172 -5.48 12.53 -32.14
CA GLU A 172 -4.26 11.74 -32.31
C GLU A 172 -4.34 10.86 -33.56
N SER A 173 -3.24 10.82 -34.32
CA SER A 173 -3.11 10.02 -35.55
C SER A 173 -2.04 8.95 -35.41
N GLU A 174 -2.00 7.97 -36.32
CA GLU A 174 -1.03 6.86 -36.28
C GLU A 174 0.44 7.33 -36.25
N SER A 175 0.73 8.49 -36.84
CA SER A 175 2.07 9.10 -36.81
C SER A 175 2.46 9.59 -35.40
N SER A 176 1.51 10.03 -34.57
CA SER A 176 1.77 10.41 -33.18
C SER A 176 2.22 9.23 -32.32
N PHE A 177 1.64 8.04 -32.53
CA PHE A 177 1.97 6.84 -31.78
C PHE A 177 3.34 6.26 -32.14
N THR A 178 3.81 6.48 -33.37
CA THR A 178 5.09 5.96 -33.87
C THR A 178 6.26 6.91 -33.60
N GLN A 179 6.02 8.21 -33.43
CA GLN A 179 7.07 9.20 -33.10
C GLN A 179 7.50 9.22 -31.62
N ALA A 180 6.69 8.70 -30.70
CA ALA A 180 7.01 8.69 -29.26
C ALA A 180 8.22 7.80 -28.88
N SER A 181 8.80 7.06 -29.83
CA SER A 181 10.03 6.29 -29.62
C SER A 181 11.32 7.05 -29.97
N ALA A 182 11.27 8.26 -30.55
CA ALA A 182 12.46 8.92 -31.11
C ALA A 182 12.84 10.29 -30.51
N THR A 183 11.93 11.00 -29.83
CA THR A 183 12.23 12.39 -29.44
C THR A 183 11.71 12.71 -28.04
N GLY A 184 12.59 12.61 -27.04
CA GLY A 184 12.23 13.01 -25.68
C GLY A 184 13.07 12.48 -24.51
N MET A 185 14.22 11.83 -24.72
CA MET A 185 15.24 11.78 -23.66
C MET A 185 16.04 13.08 -23.69
N VAL A 186 15.49 14.12 -23.04
CA VAL A 186 16.32 15.22 -22.57
C VAL A 186 17.16 14.66 -21.44
N THR A 187 18.42 14.34 -21.74
CA THR A 187 19.49 14.14 -20.76
C THR A 187 19.70 15.47 -20.04
N THR A 188 18.89 15.74 -19.02
CA THR A 188 19.31 16.64 -17.96
C THR A 188 20.37 15.89 -17.15
N SER A 189 21.63 16.23 -17.41
CA SER A 189 22.75 15.89 -16.53
C SER A 189 22.55 16.59 -15.19
N SER A 190 21.68 16.05 -14.35
CA SER A 190 21.69 16.31 -12.92
C SER A 190 22.83 15.48 -12.35
N THR A 191 23.93 16.16 -12.07
CA THR A 191 25.03 15.66 -11.24
C THR A 191 24.45 15.28 -9.89
N ARG A 192 24.01 14.02 -9.76
CA ARG A 192 23.80 13.40 -8.45
C ARG A 192 25.18 13.17 -7.88
N GLN A 193 25.54 13.97 -6.88
CA GLN A 193 26.47 13.53 -5.86
C GLN A 193 25.86 12.26 -5.25
N THR A 194 26.39 11.12 -5.66
CA THR A 194 26.20 9.87 -4.94
C THR A 194 27.24 9.87 -3.84
N ASP A 195 26.79 10.02 -2.61
CA ASP A 195 27.58 9.64 -1.44
C ASP A 195 28.04 8.19 -1.62
N GLU A 196 29.34 8.07 -1.83
CA GLU A 196 30.08 6.84 -1.97
C GLU A 196 30.23 6.22 -0.58
N SER A 197 29.15 5.63 -0.08
CA SER A 197 29.20 4.75 1.09
C SER A 197 29.34 3.31 0.60
N ALA A 198 30.58 2.84 0.64
CA ALA A 198 31.01 1.50 0.27
C ALA A 198 30.09 0.40 0.82
N ALA A 199 29.29 -0.21 -0.05
CA ALA A 199 28.61 -1.46 0.26
C ALA A 199 29.62 -2.62 0.11
N PRO A 200 29.72 -3.55 1.07
CA PRO A 200 30.67 -4.64 0.98
C PRO A 200 30.35 -5.52 -0.22
N SER A 201 31.33 -5.69 -1.10
CA SER A 201 31.34 -6.68 -2.17
C SER A 201 31.13 -8.07 -1.57
N ILE A 202 29.91 -8.60 -1.67
CA ILE A 202 29.65 -10.01 -1.35
C ILE A 202 29.78 -10.78 -2.66
N ASP A 203 30.87 -11.53 -2.80
CA ASP A 203 31.09 -12.40 -3.95
C ASP A 203 30.01 -13.48 -4.04
N HIS A 204 29.17 -13.37 -5.07
CA HIS A 204 28.07 -14.30 -5.32
C HIS A 204 28.53 -15.50 -6.16
N LYS A 205 29.30 -16.41 -5.55
CA LYS A 205 29.74 -17.65 -6.22
C LYS A 205 28.67 -18.75 -6.17
N LEU A 206 28.42 -19.40 -7.30
CA LEU A 206 27.58 -20.60 -7.38
C LEU A 206 28.37 -21.83 -6.93
N ILE A 207 27.80 -22.60 -6.00
CA ILE A 207 28.38 -23.85 -5.50
C ILE A 207 27.45 -25.02 -5.84
N GLN A 208 28.02 -26.17 -6.18
CA GLN A 208 27.27 -27.39 -6.45
C GLN A 208 26.75 -28.01 -5.15
N ASN A 209 25.53 -28.55 -5.20
CA ASN A 209 24.89 -29.20 -4.08
C ASN A 209 25.54 -30.58 -3.82
N VAL A 210 25.89 -30.88 -2.57
CA VAL A 210 26.59 -32.12 -2.17
C VAL A 210 25.65 -33.24 -1.74
N GLY A 211 24.37 -32.93 -1.47
CA GLY A 211 23.41 -33.92 -0.98
C GLY A 211 23.01 -34.92 -2.06
N THR A 212 23.18 -36.22 -1.79
CA THR A 212 22.73 -37.33 -2.65
C THR A 212 21.35 -37.85 -2.24
N ARG A 213 20.66 -38.51 -3.17
CA ARG A 213 19.43 -39.26 -2.97
C ARG A 213 19.64 -40.65 -3.56
N GLU A 214 19.26 -41.67 -2.80
CA GLU A 214 19.22 -43.05 -3.26
C GLU A 214 17.87 -43.29 -3.95
N ASN A 215 17.89 -43.93 -5.12
CA ASN A 215 16.68 -44.22 -5.88
C ASN A 215 16.73 -45.65 -6.44
N GLY A 216 15.66 -46.42 -6.20
CA GLY A 216 15.47 -47.81 -6.63
C GLY A 216 16.15 -48.86 -5.72
N GLU A 217 15.69 -50.10 -5.81
CA GLU A 217 16.18 -51.26 -5.02
C GLU A 217 17.70 -51.48 -5.13
N LYS A 218 18.33 -51.04 -6.22
CA LYS A 218 19.78 -51.14 -6.46
C LYS A 218 20.65 -50.06 -5.80
N LYS A 219 20.10 -49.25 -4.87
CA LYS A 219 20.82 -48.22 -4.06
C LYS A 219 21.77 -47.28 -4.83
N THR A 220 21.44 -46.91 -6.07
CA THR A 220 22.24 -45.94 -6.83
C THR A 220 22.14 -44.52 -6.23
N LYS A 221 23.27 -43.95 -5.81
CA LYS A 221 23.37 -42.58 -5.27
C LYS A 221 23.42 -41.56 -6.42
N ARG A 222 22.40 -40.70 -6.52
CA ARG A 222 22.37 -39.57 -7.47
C ARG A 222 22.33 -38.24 -6.73
N VAL A 223 23.01 -37.21 -7.24
CA VAL A 223 23.03 -35.90 -6.57
C VAL A 223 21.66 -35.22 -6.68
N ARG A 224 21.21 -34.60 -5.58
CA ARG A 224 19.88 -33.96 -5.48
C ARG A 224 19.83 -32.71 -6.35
N GLN A 225 19.01 -32.78 -7.39
CA GLN A 225 18.62 -31.64 -8.20
C GLN A 225 17.37 -30.96 -7.59
N ARG A 226 17.32 -29.63 -7.57
CA ARG A 226 16.15 -28.86 -7.11
C ARG A 226 15.67 -27.93 -8.23
N GLN A 227 14.44 -27.42 -8.11
CA GLN A 227 13.88 -26.51 -9.11
C GLN A 227 14.74 -25.25 -9.21
N CYS A 228 15.13 -24.89 -10.43
CA CYS A 228 15.93 -23.71 -10.70
C CYS A 228 15.02 -22.50 -10.86
N LYS A 229 15.25 -21.43 -10.09
CA LYS A 229 14.38 -20.25 -10.14
C LYS A 229 14.45 -19.54 -11.50
N VAL A 230 15.63 -19.53 -12.13
CA VAL A 230 15.84 -18.97 -13.48
C VAL A 230 15.10 -19.81 -14.53
N CYS A 231 15.26 -21.14 -14.51
CA CYS A 231 14.61 -22.01 -15.49
C CYS A 231 13.09 -22.10 -15.27
N SER A 232 12.59 -21.85 -14.06
CA SER A 232 11.16 -21.71 -13.80
C SER A 232 10.59 -20.41 -14.34
N TYR A 233 11.37 -19.32 -14.33
CA TYR A 233 10.96 -18.05 -14.91
C TYR A 233 10.94 -18.09 -16.44
N TYR A 234 11.96 -18.66 -17.07
CA TYR A 234 12.06 -18.81 -18.54
C TYR A 234 11.43 -20.08 -19.10
N LYS A 235 10.50 -20.67 -18.36
CA LYS A 235 9.84 -21.90 -18.76
C LYS A 235 8.86 -21.61 -19.91
N PRO A 236 8.94 -22.34 -21.04
CA PRO A 236 8.00 -22.16 -22.13
C PRO A 236 6.58 -22.64 -21.73
N THR A 237 5.57 -22.08 -22.39
CA THR A 237 4.15 -22.18 -22.00
C THR A 237 3.57 -23.59 -22.12
N ASP A 238 4.21 -24.45 -22.92
CA ASP A 238 3.91 -25.86 -23.16
C ASP A 238 4.27 -26.79 -21.98
N LYS A 239 5.22 -26.39 -21.12
CA LYS A 239 5.68 -27.24 -20.01
C LYS A 239 4.82 -27.03 -18.77
N LYS A 240 4.78 -28.03 -17.87
CA LYS A 240 4.16 -27.88 -16.53
C LYS A 240 5.15 -27.46 -15.43
N ARG A 241 6.44 -27.80 -15.56
CA ARG A 241 7.49 -27.42 -14.57
C ARG A 241 8.73 -26.82 -15.25
N GLY A 242 9.43 -25.95 -14.54
CA GLY A 242 10.72 -25.40 -14.96
C GLY A 242 11.85 -26.43 -14.81
N GLY A 243 13.01 -26.12 -15.38
CA GLY A 243 14.20 -26.97 -15.27
C GLY A 243 14.73 -27.07 -13.83
N THR A 244 15.42 -28.17 -13.53
CA THR A 244 16.15 -28.38 -12.27
C THR A 244 17.62 -27.98 -12.40
N SER A 245 18.25 -27.61 -11.28
CA SER A 245 19.69 -27.33 -11.20
C SER A 245 20.29 -27.94 -9.94
N MET A 246 21.59 -28.17 -10.00
CA MET A 246 22.42 -28.63 -8.89
C MET A 246 23.18 -27.49 -8.21
N TYR A 247 23.18 -26.29 -8.80
CA TYR A 247 23.95 -25.15 -8.31
C TYR A 247 23.08 -24.22 -7.47
N TYR A 248 23.63 -23.69 -6.39
CA TYR A 248 22.98 -22.70 -5.54
C TYR A 248 23.98 -21.63 -5.10
N CYS A 249 23.49 -20.44 -4.75
CA CYS A 249 24.32 -19.38 -4.18
C CYS A 249 24.12 -19.36 -2.65
N PRO A 250 25.16 -19.60 -1.84
CA PRO A 250 25.04 -19.56 -0.37
C PRO A 250 24.62 -18.17 0.13
N ALA A 251 25.28 -17.11 -0.33
CA ALA A 251 24.98 -15.73 0.07
C ALA A 251 23.52 -15.34 -0.22
N CYS A 252 23.00 -15.69 -1.40
CA CYS A 252 21.59 -15.45 -1.74
C CYS A 252 20.63 -16.36 -0.97
N SER A 253 21.06 -17.57 -0.60
CA SER A 253 20.23 -18.50 0.18
C SER A 253 20.04 -18.03 1.62
N VAL A 254 21.08 -17.42 2.22
CA VAL A 254 21.00 -16.79 3.54
C VAL A 254 20.03 -15.60 3.48
N LYS A 255 20.18 -14.72 2.48
CA LYS A 255 19.31 -13.55 2.30
C LYS A 255 17.82 -13.91 2.10
N LEU A 256 17.54 -15.00 1.40
CA LEU A 256 16.16 -15.43 1.10
C LEU A 256 15.59 -16.41 2.15
N LYS A 257 16.28 -16.65 3.28
CA LYS A 257 15.88 -17.62 4.31
C LYS A 257 15.47 -18.98 3.71
N GLY A 258 16.19 -19.44 2.69
CA GLY A 258 15.85 -20.64 1.93
C GLY A 258 16.85 -20.91 0.79
N ARG A 259 17.05 -22.20 0.44
CA ARG A 259 18.07 -22.57 -0.55
C ARG A 259 17.68 -22.11 -1.96
N LEU A 260 18.44 -21.15 -2.51
CA LEU A 260 18.21 -20.58 -3.84
C LEU A 260 19.02 -21.33 -4.91
N THR A 261 18.37 -22.28 -5.60
CA THR A 261 18.96 -22.99 -6.74
C THR A 261 18.87 -22.19 -8.04
N LEU A 262 20.01 -22.01 -8.71
CA LEU A 262 20.22 -21.19 -9.90
C LEU A 262 20.89 -21.99 -11.02
N CYS A 263 20.76 -21.52 -12.26
CA CYS A 263 21.39 -22.16 -13.41
C CYS A 263 22.84 -21.67 -13.52
N ASN A 264 23.79 -22.57 -13.78
CA ASN A 264 25.19 -22.23 -14.05
C ASN A 264 25.43 -21.90 -15.54
N LYS A 265 24.39 -21.44 -16.26
CA LYS A 265 24.50 -21.00 -17.65
C LYS A 265 24.32 -19.49 -17.67
N GLU A 266 25.34 -18.77 -18.11
CA GLU A 266 25.27 -17.35 -18.39
C GLU A 266 24.30 -17.12 -19.55
N ARG A 267 23.33 -16.20 -19.39
CA ARG A 267 22.26 -15.99 -20.37
C ARG A 267 22.08 -14.55 -20.83
N ARG A 268 22.81 -13.59 -20.26
CA ARG A 268 23.01 -12.20 -20.73
C ARG A 268 23.84 -11.40 -19.72
N VAL A 269 24.80 -10.61 -20.21
CA VAL A 269 25.42 -9.48 -19.51
C VAL A 269 24.58 -8.26 -19.83
N CYS A 270 23.91 -7.68 -18.83
CA CYS A 270 23.41 -6.31 -18.91
C CYS A 270 23.17 -5.76 -17.50
N SER A 271 23.77 -4.60 -17.31
CA SER A 271 23.80 -3.69 -16.18
C SER A 271 22.42 -3.22 -15.71
N GLY A 272 22.32 -3.02 -14.39
CA GLY A 272 21.29 -2.19 -13.75
C GLY A 272 20.01 -2.94 -13.41
N ARG A 273 19.82 -3.26 -12.12
CA ARG A 273 18.54 -3.78 -11.60
C ARG A 273 17.74 -2.73 -10.82
N PRO A 274 16.41 -2.94 -10.74
CA PRO A 274 15.44 -2.01 -10.18
C PRO A 274 15.27 -2.20 -8.67
N ALA A 275 14.58 -1.20 -8.12
CA ALA A 275 14.18 -1.02 -6.73
C ALA A 275 13.11 -2.00 -6.20
N TYR A 276 12.83 -1.83 -4.91
CA TYR A 276 11.63 -2.18 -4.12
C TYR A 276 11.64 -3.41 -3.19
N SER A 277 11.89 -3.11 -1.90
CA SER A 277 10.97 -3.13 -0.72
C SER A 277 10.27 -4.40 -0.17
N ARG A 278 10.14 -4.36 1.18
CA ARG A 278 9.15 -4.96 2.12
C ARG A 278 9.31 -6.42 2.60
N SER A 279 9.77 -6.56 3.86
CA SER A 279 9.02 -6.94 5.10
C SER A 279 7.83 -7.92 4.98
N TRP A 280 7.46 -8.84 5.88
CA TRP A 280 7.60 -9.10 7.33
C TRP A 280 7.27 -10.59 7.59
N LEU A 281 7.71 -11.16 8.72
CA LEU A 281 7.14 -12.32 9.45
C LEU A 281 7.74 -12.17 10.88
N SER A 282 6.96 -11.80 11.89
CA SER A 282 6.03 -12.62 12.70
C SER A 282 6.73 -13.16 13.94
N ASP A 283 6.41 -12.57 15.09
CA ASP A 283 6.55 -13.10 16.45
C ASP A 283 5.43 -12.39 17.24
N GLY A 284 4.71 -12.96 18.19
CA GLY A 284 4.75 -14.27 18.84
C GLY A 284 3.43 -14.49 19.56
N VAL A 285 3.28 -15.72 20.08
CA VAL A 285 2.11 -16.31 20.71
C VAL A 285 1.97 -15.82 22.17
N GLU A 286 0.70 -15.65 22.59
CA GLU A 286 0.13 -15.58 23.95
C GLU A 286 0.90 -14.86 25.08
N ALA A 287 0.24 -13.85 25.65
CA ALA A 287 0.39 -13.49 27.07
C ALA A 287 -0.98 -13.30 27.72
N LEU A 288 -1.04 -13.76 28.97
CA LEU A 288 -2.20 -14.03 29.80
C LEU A 288 -3.07 -12.81 30.10
N LEU A 289 -4.36 -13.11 30.30
CA LEU A 289 -5.39 -12.24 30.86
C LEU A 289 -4.90 -11.47 32.09
N GLY A 290 -4.86 -10.14 31.98
CA GLY A 290 -4.81 -9.24 33.12
C GLY A 290 -3.76 -8.14 32.98
N LYS A 291 -4.20 -6.94 32.58
CA LYS A 291 -3.43 -5.67 32.49
C LYS A 291 -2.52 -5.55 31.25
N GLU A 292 -3.12 -5.57 30.06
CA GLU A 292 -2.41 -5.22 28.81
C GLU A 292 -2.46 -3.73 28.47
N TRP A 293 -3.22 -2.92 29.22
CA TRP A 293 -3.45 -1.51 28.92
C TRP A 293 -3.27 -0.64 30.16
N LYS A 294 -2.64 0.52 29.99
CA LYS A 294 -2.57 1.60 30.98
C LYS A 294 -3.63 2.65 30.65
N LEU A 295 -4.54 2.89 31.60
CA LEU A 295 -5.67 3.82 31.45
C LEU A 295 -5.26 5.25 31.73
N TYR A 296 -5.85 6.19 30.99
CA TYR A 296 -5.77 7.63 31.21
C TYR A 296 -7.12 8.30 30.95
#